data_AF-A0A0A2WK48-F1
#
_entry.id   AF-A0A0A2WK48-F1
#
_cell.length_a   1.000
_cell.length_b   1.000
_cell.length_c   1.000
_cell.angle_alpha   90.00
_cell.angle_beta   90.00
_cell.angle_gamma   90.00
#
_symmetry.space_group_name_H-M   'P 1'
#
loop_
_entity.id
_entity.type
_entity.pdbx_description
1 polymer ?
#
loop_
_entity_poly.entity_id
_entity_poly.type
_entity_poly.pdbx_seq_one_letter_code
_entity_poly.pdbx_strand_id
1 'polypeptide(L)'
;MRKARFTEHQIIAVLKSVEAGRTVKDVCREAGISEASYYNWKAKTVYFYQPDTRRDEPVIQVLTELAERYPRYVFKKLFQLLRRQGNTWNHKRVHRIYCLLKLNFRRKGKQRLPARNPTPLATPEALNQSWSIDFMHDALVCGRRFRTFNVVDDFNREALAIEIDLNIPAQRVVRVLDRIVANRGYPLKLRMDNGPELVSLTLAQWSEEHGVMLEFIKPGKPTQNAFIERFNRTYRTEILDFYLFRTLNEAREITEHWLMEYNSERPHESLNNLTPEEYRLMAEKPEISKSHYVRFRWWKLWCSPNPAVVPLLKAGDILVIQQRNQNGLSLTEAIYGANQVAGGIASPQIQRMRECIELGTTYVARVISINDSGVLTLVGGSYHEVCLHPGYHDIFGSAGRAASALAHLKVPVNFHTYADNSVAQVLRERAYFESFNVDIQPLARSILFHYEHGLSEPKIYNVPPVSMPDIRLQATNVLRYGMLEGTAVVDAEYAVYDPQNVSKPELFKQNGSTAKNLALILNRYEATTLSGQPKLSVEEQAIHLFEQGHAQVIIIKQGPAGALVQEMRSLLILHTSG
;
A
#
# COMPACT_ATOMS: atom_id res chain seq x y z
N MET A 1 -6.23 48.34 40.61
CA MET A 1 -7.03 47.23 41.19
C MET A 1 -7.12 47.42 42.71
N ARG A 2 -8.30 47.28 43.32
CA ARG A 2 -8.41 47.23 44.80
C ARG A 2 -7.67 45.98 45.31
N LYS A 3 -6.85 46.10 46.36
CA LYS A 3 -6.31 44.93 47.07
C LYS A 3 -7.47 44.10 47.62
N ALA A 4 -7.42 42.78 47.46
CA ALA A 4 -8.40 41.89 48.05
C ALA A 4 -8.34 41.99 49.58
N ARG A 5 -9.51 42.01 50.25
CA ARG A 5 -9.61 42.16 51.71
C ARG A 5 -9.06 40.93 52.47
N PHE A 6 -8.98 39.78 51.81
CA PHE A 6 -8.46 38.53 52.34
C PHE A 6 -7.48 37.91 51.35
N THR A 7 -6.42 37.27 51.85
CA THR A 7 -5.49 36.48 51.04
C THR A 7 -6.03 35.05 50.83
N GLU A 8 -5.53 34.37 49.80
CA GLU A 8 -5.93 32.98 49.51
C GLU A 8 -5.62 32.03 50.68
N HIS A 9 -4.51 32.24 51.39
CA HIS A 9 -4.18 31.52 52.62
C HIS A 9 -5.19 31.77 53.76
N GLN A 10 -5.65 33.00 53.94
CA GLN A 10 -6.68 33.32 54.95
C GLN A 10 -8.02 32.66 54.60
N ILE A 11 -8.41 32.67 53.33
CA ILE A 11 -9.62 31.99 52.84
C ILE A 11 -9.55 30.48 53.12
N ILE A 12 -8.42 29.83 52.81
CA ILE A 12 -8.22 28.40 53.06
C ILE A 12 -8.24 28.08 54.57
N ALA A 13 -7.64 28.93 55.41
CA ALA A 13 -7.65 28.74 56.87
C ALA A 13 -9.07 28.80 57.46
N VAL A 14 -9.88 29.77 57.01
CA VAL A 14 -11.30 29.90 57.39
C VAL A 14 -12.08 28.64 56.97
N LEU A 15 -11.91 28.16 55.74
CA LEU A 15 -12.58 26.94 55.25
C LEU A 15 -12.20 25.69 56.05
N LYS A 16 -10.90 25.50 56.36
CA LYS A 16 -10.41 24.39 57.19
C LYS A 16 -10.97 24.38 58.61
N SER A 17 -11.22 25.56 59.20
CA SER A 17 -11.72 25.64 60.58
C SER A 17 -13.13 25.05 60.74
N VAL A 18 -13.94 25.04 59.68
CA VAL A 18 -15.25 24.36 59.64
C VAL A 18 -15.08 22.85 59.41
N GLU A 19 -14.12 22.41 58.58
CA GLU A 19 -13.79 20.98 58.45
C GLU A 19 -13.34 20.35 59.78
N ALA A 20 -12.64 21.13 60.62
CA ALA A 20 -12.24 20.75 61.97
C ALA A 20 -13.39 20.72 63.00
N GLY A 21 -14.66 20.83 62.56
CA GLY A 21 -15.85 20.65 63.40
C GLY A 21 -16.47 21.92 63.99
N ARG A 22 -15.97 23.13 63.64
CA ARG A 22 -16.59 24.39 64.07
C ARG A 22 -17.81 24.74 63.20
N THR A 23 -18.78 25.46 63.74
CA THR A 23 -19.97 25.87 62.97
C THR A 23 -19.62 26.96 61.95
N VAL A 24 -20.29 26.95 60.79
CA VAL A 24 -20.13 27.99 59.75
C VAL A 24 -20.43 29.38 60.33
N LYS A 25 -21.46 29.49 61.17
CA LYS A 25 -21.92 30.74 61.76
C LYS A 25 -20.88 31.36 62.70
N ASP A 26 -20.23 30.55 63.54
CA ASP A 26 -19.17 31.02 64.44
C ASP A 26 -17.92 31.46 63.66
N VAL A 27 -17.51 30.66 62.69
CA VAL A 27 -16.34 30.95 61.83
C VAL A 27 -16.57 32.21 61.00
N CYS A 28 -17.76 32.43 60.45
CA CYS A 28 -18.09 33.65 59.70
C CYS A 28 -18.07 34.89 60.60
N ARG A 29 -18.59 34.78 61.82
CA ARG A 29 -18.57 35.83 62.84
C ARG A 29 -17.14 36.20 63.25
N GLU A 30 -16.29 35.20 63.52
CA GLU A 30 -14.88 35.39 63.91
C GLU A 30 -14.04 35.99 62.76
N ALA A 31 -14.27 35.57 61.52
CA ALA A 31 -13.57 36.08 60.34
C ALA A 31 -14.14 37.41 59.78
N GLY A 32 -15.25 37.93 60.34
CA GLY A 32 -15.87 39.18 59.90
C GLY A 32 -16.44 39.14 58.47
N ILE A 33 -17.00 37.98 58.08
CA ILE A 33 -17.60 37.72 56.76
C ILE A 33 -19.06 37.26 56.88
N SER A 34 -19.82 37.37 55.79
CA SER A 34 -21.16 36.77 55.71
C SER A 34 -21.06 35.27 55.38
N GLU A 35 -22.06 34.49 55.81
CA GLU A 35 -22.18 33.07 55.43
C GLU A 35 -22.25 32.91 53.90
N ALA A 36 -22.90 33.84 53.20
CA ALA A 36 -22.92 33.88 51.74
C ALA A 36 -21.51 34.05 51.13
N SER A 37 -20.61 34.82 51.75
CA SER A 37 -19.20 34.89 51.33
C SER A 37 -18.46 33.58 51.60
N TYR A 38 -18.69 32.93 52.75
CA TYR A 38 -18.12 31.61 53.05
C TYR A 38 -18.53 30.54 52.01
N TYR A 39 -19.82 30.42 51.68
CA TYR A 39 -20.28 29.47 50.66
C TYR A 39 -19.76 29.82 49.26
N ASN A 40 -19.68 31.11 48.91
CA ASN A 40 -19.04 31.56 47.66
C ASN A 40 -17.55 31.22 47.61
N TRP A 41 -16.82 31.32 48.72
CA TRP A 41 -15.42 30.90 48.81
C TRP A 41 -15.32 29.39 48.66
N LYS A 42 -16.10 28.60 49.43
CA LYS A 42 -16.14 27.14 49.34
C LYS A 42 -16.39 26.65 47.91
N ALA A 43 -17.28 27.30 47.18
CA ALA A 43 -17.59 26.97 45.79
C ALA A 43 -16.52 27.42 44.77
N LYS A 44 -15.69 28.42 45.08
CA LYS A 44 -14.68 28.99 44.17
C LYS A 44 -13.25 28.53 44.46
N THR A 45 -12.95 28.06 45.68
CA THR A 45 -11.61 27.62 46.05
C THR A 45 -11.27 26.26 45.46
N VAL A 46 -10.11 26.18 44.80
CA VAL A 46 -9.51 24.92 44.33
C VAL A 46 -9.11 23.96 45.45
N TYR A 47 -9.25 24.34 46.72
CA TYR A 47 -8.99 23.46 47.87
C TYR A 47 -9.90 22.21 47.89
N PHE A 48 -11.17 22.36 47.47
CA PHE A 48 -12.12 21.24 47.33
C PHE A 48 -12.09 20.61 45.93
N TYR A 49 -11.15 20.99 45.05
CA TYR A 49 -11.04 20.42 43.72
C TYR A 49 -10.47 19.00 43.79
N GLN A 50 -11.35 18.01 43.68
CA GLN A 50 -10.95 16.67 43.29
C GLN A 50 -10.84 16.61 41.76
N PRO A 51 -9.68 16.25 41.19
CA PRO A 51 -9.55 16.09 39.75
C PRO A 51 -10.45 14.95 39.27
N ASP A 52 -11.35 15.24 38.33
CA ASP A 52 -12.22 14.26 37.69
C ASP A 52 -11.39 13.35 36.76
N THR A 53 -10.84 12.28 37.34
CA THR A 53 -9.98 11.30 36.67
C THR A 53 -10.69 10.56 35.54
N ARG A 54 -12.02 10.43 35.57
CA ARG A 54 -12.81 9.77 34.52
C ARG A 54 -12.62 10.44 33.17
N ARG A 55 -12.39 11.76 33.16
CA ARG A 55 -12.11 12.49 31.92
C ARG A 55 -10.75 12.11 31.33
N ASP A 56 -9.79 11.72 32.16
CA ASP A 56 -8.44 11.36 31.72
C ASP A 56 -8.41 9.95 31.11
N GLU A 57 -9.40 9.09 31.39
CA GLU A 57 -9.51 7.71 30.90
C GLU A 57 -9.28 7.55 29.38
N PRO A 58 -9.94 8.34 28.49
CA PRO A 58 -9.71 8.21 27.05
C PRO A 58 -8.29 8.61 26.64
N VAL A 59 -7.64 9.49 27.40
CA VAL A 59 -6.24 9.87 27.16
C VAL A 59 -5.30 8.78 27.66
N ILE A 60 -5.61 8.14 28.79
CA ILE A 60 -4.86 7.02 29.35
C ILE A 60 -4.91 5.84 28.35
N GLN A 61 -6.10 5.45 27.90
CA GLN A 61 -6.30 4.37 26.94
C GLN A 61 -5.46 4.58 25.66
N VAL A 62 -5.74 5.65 24.89
CA VAL A 62 -5.09 5.84 23.58
C VAL A 62 -3.57 6.07 23.71
N LEU A 63 -3.11 6.73 24.78
CA LEU A 63 -1.67 6.89 25.02
C LEU A 63 -0.99 5.56 25.39
N THR A 64 -1.70 4.64 26.05
CA THR A 64 -1.20 3.31 26.40
C THR A 64 -1.13 2.43 25.14
N GLU A 65 -2.22 2.37 24.36
CA GLU A 65 -2.26 1.70 23.04
C GLU A 65 -1.12 2.18 22.11
N LEU A 66 -0.88 3.49 22.04
CA LEU A 66 0.23 4.06 21.26
C LEU A 66 1.61 3.77 21.86
N ALA A 67 1.75 3.64 23.17
CA ALA A 67 3.02 3.31 23.81
C ALA A 67 3.36 1.82 23.68
N GLU A 68 2.35 0.95 23.67
CA GLU A 68 2.48 -0.49 23.38
C GLU A 68 2.82 -0.73 21.90
N ARG A 69 2.13 -0.05 20.97
CA ARG A 69 2.43 -0.15 19.53
C ARG A 69 3.79 0.46 19.17
N TYR A 70 4.20 1.55 19.83
CA TYR A 70 5.49 2.20 19.55
C TYR A 70 6.37 2.33 20.81
N PRO A 71 6.95 1.22 21.34
CA PRO A 71 7.64 1.18 22.65
C PRO A 71 8.85 2.09 22.81
N ARG A 72 9.33 2.70 21.72
CA ARG A 72 10.52 3.55 21.67
C ARG A 72 10.22 5.01 21.35
N TYR A 73 8.94 5.35 21.13
CA TYR A 73 8.52 6.71 20.82
C TYR A 73 8.45 7.56 22.10
N VAL A 74 9.24 8.64 22.13
CA VAL A 74 9.20 9.62 23.22
C VAL A 74 7.94 10.49 23.15
N PHE A 75 7.53 11.09 24.27
CA PHE A 75 6.34 11.95 24.41
C PHE A 75 5.98 12.79 23.17
N LYS A 76 6.95 13.53 22.61
CA LYS A 76 6.71 14.39 21.44
C LYS A 76 6.10 13.62 20.26
N LYS A 77 6.60 12.43 19.95
CA LYS A 77 6.10 11.63 18.82
C LYS A 77 4.71 11.06 19.12
N LEU A 78 4.50 10.50 20.31
CA LEU A 78 3.18 10.03 20.74
C LEU A 78 2.14 11.16 20.71
N PHE A 79 2.53 12.37 21.13
CA PHE A 79 1.67 13.55 21.08
C PHE A 79 1.33 13.97 19.64
N GLN A 80 2.26 13.87 18.69
CA GLN A 80 1.95 14.13 17.27
C GLN A 80 1.06 13.03 16.67
N LEU A 81 1.24 11.76 17.03
CA LEU A 81 0.33 10.68 16.61
C LEU A 81 -1.08 10.91 17.14
N LEU A 82 -1.24 11.27 18.42
CA LEU A 82 -2.53 11.67 19.01
C LEU A 82 -3.18 12.82 18.23
N ARG A 83 -2.41 13.84 17.84
CA ARG A 83 -2.92 14.95 16.99
C ARG A 83 -3.39 14.46 15.63
N ARG A 84 -2.63 13.58 14.98
CA ARG A 84 -2.93 13.02 13.66
C ARG A 84 -4.17 12.11 13.68
N GLN A 85 -4.44 11.44 14.81
CA GLN A 85 -5.70 10.73 15.08
C GLN A 85 -6.91 11.65 15.35
N GLY A 86 -6.76 12.98 15.27
CA GLY A 86 -7.83 13.95 15.50
C GLY A 86 -8.04 14.37 16.96
N ASN A 87 -7.24 13.86 17.92
CA ASN A 87 -7.43 14.18 19.33
C ASN A 87 -7.00 15.63 19.66
N THR A 88 -7.96 16.48 19.99
CA THR A 88 -7.77 17.93 20.26
C THR A 88 -7.33 18.26 21.69
N TRP A 89 -7.06 17.26 22.53
CA TRP A 89 -6.70 17.43 23.96
C TRP A 89 -5.54 18.40 24.24
N ASN A 90 -5.55 19.05 25.40
CA ASN A 90 -4.52 20.03 25.77
C ASN A 90 -3.14 19.37 26.03
N HIS A 91 -2.07 19.95 25.46
CA HIS A 91 -0.70 19.44 25.63
C HIS A 91 -0.28 19.23 27.11
N LYS A 92 -0.58 20.18 28.00
CA LYS A 92 -0.22 20.08 29.43
C LYS A 92 -0.90 18.88 30.10
N ARG A 93 -2.13 18.58 29.68
CA ARG A 93 -2.92 17.44 30.18
C ARG A 93 -2.31 16.12 29.73
N VAL A 94 -2.07 15.96 28.43
CA VAL A 94 -1.48 14.73 27.87
C VAL A 94 -0.08 14.49 28.47
N HIS A 95 0.74 15.56 28.61
CA HIS A 95 2.05 15.45 29.25
C HIS A 95 1.97 15.03 30.73
N ARG A 96 1.03 15.58 31.52
CA ARG A 96 0.81 15.13 32.90
C ARG A 96 0.50 13.63 32.95
N ILE A 97 -0.41 13.16 32.10
CA ILE A 97 -0.86 11.77 32.06
C ILE A 97 0.29 10.84 31.62
N TYR A 98 1.05 11.21 30.59
CA TYR A 98 2.27 10.50 30.16
C TYR A 98 3.30 10.32 31.29
N CYS A 99 3.51 11.35 32.11
CA CYS A 99 4.39 11.26 33.29
C CYS A 99 3.79 10.41 34.43
N LEU A 100 2.48 10.46 34.65
CA LEU A 100 1.81 9.62 35.66
C LEU A 100 1.86 8.13 35.29
N LEU A 101 1.74 7.82 34.00
CA LEU A 101 1.92 6.47 33.43
C LEU A 101 3.40 6.03 33.35
N LYS A 102 4.34 6.88 33.80
CA LYS A 102 5.79 6.59 33.88
C LYS A 102 6.45 6.22 32.53
N LEU A 103 5.83 6.59 31.41
CA LEU A 103 6.33 6.32 30.04
C LEU A 103 7.59 7.13 29.68
N ASN A 104 8.07 7.99 30.57
CA ASN A 104 9.23 8.85 30.37
C ASN A 104 10.58 8.11 30.50
N PHE A 105 11.26 7.92 29.36
CA PHE A 105 12.60 7.33 29.33
C PHE A 105 13.62 8.11 30.17
N ARG A 106 14.36 7.40 31.03
CA ARG A 106 15.52 7.97 31.75
C ARG A 106 16.63 8.29 30.75
N ARG A 107 17.02 9.57 30.64
CA ARG A 107 18.19 9.97 29.84
C ARG A 107 19.47 9.58 30.56
N LYS A 108 20.26 8.68 29.98
CA LYS A 108 21.66 8.49 30.39
C LYS A 108 22.43 9.80 30.15
N GLY A 109 23.16 10.28 31.15
CA GLY A 109 24.01 11.46 30.99
C GLY A 109 25.08 11.22 29.92
N LYS A 110 25.20 12.14 28.96
CA LYS A 110 26.28 12.11 27.97
C LYS A 110 27.37 13.11 28.36
N GLN A 111 28.62 12.72 28.18
CA GLN A 111 29.76 13.62 28.25
C GLN A 111 29.53 14.80 27.28
N ARG A 112 29.71 16.04 27.75
CA ARG A 112 29.65 17.22 26.89
C ARG A 112 30.90 17.24 26.01
N LEU A 113 30.72 16.98 24.71
CA LEU A 113 31.73 17.26 23.71
C LEU A 113 31.83 18.79 23.50
N PRO A 114 33.00 19.32 23.05
CA PRO A 114 33.14 20.73 22.72
C PRO A 114 32.10 21.19 21.69
N ALA A 115 31.71 22.47 21.77
CA ALA A 115 30.74 23.05 20.85
C ALA A 115 31.35 23.16 19.44
N ARG A 116 31.12 22.12 18.62
CA ARG A 116 31.38 22.16 17.18
C ARG A 116 30.26 22.98 16.55
N ASN A 117 30.57 24.09 15.90
CA ASN A 117 29.64 24.79 15.01
C ASN A 117 29.59 23.99 13.69
N PRO A 118 28.57 23.16 13.44
CA PRO A 118 28.51 22.35 12.23
C PRO A 118 27.91 23.22 11.13
N THR A 119 28.59 23.35 9.99
CA THR A 119 27.95 23.92 8.80
C THR A 119 26.69 23.11 8.50
N PRO A 120 25.50 23.71 8.40
CA PRO A 120 24.29 22.98 8.04
C PRO A 120 24.47 22.29 6.69
N LEU A 121 24.14 21.00 6.62
CA LEU A 121 24.11 20.31 5.34
C LEU A 121 22.97 20.90 4.52
N ALA A 122 23.25 21.32 3.28
CA ALA A 122 22.20 21.69 2.34
C ALA A 122 21.26 20.50 2.18
N THR A 123 19.98 20.69 2.52
CA THR A 123 18.95 19.74 2.10
C THR A 123 18.78 19.92 0.59
N PRO A 124 18.70 18.85 -0.22
CA PRO A 124 18.41 18.98 -1.64
C PRO A 124 17.07 19.67 -1.85
N GLU A 125 16.81 20.11 -3.08
CA GLU A 125 15.59 20.84 -3.46
C GLU A 125 14.55 19.92 -4.11
N ALA A 126 14.97 18.73 -4.58
CA ALA A 126 14.11 17.75 -5.23
C ALA A 126 14.41 16.30 -4.78
N LEU A 127 13.41 15.43 -4.99
CA LEU A 127 13.51 13.98 -4.83
C LEU A 127 14.62 13.38 -5.71
N ASN A 128 15.30 12.35 -5.20
CA ASN A 128 16.41 11.66 -5.87
C ASN A 128 17.61 12.56 -6.25
N GLN A 129 17.66 13.83 -5.84
CA GLN A 129 18.84 14.66 -6.08
C GLN A 129 20.07 14.16 -5.31
N SER A 130 19.88 13.54 -4.14
CA SER A 130 20.97 13.01 -3.31
C SER A 130 20.44 11.87 -2.44
N TRP A 131 21.06 10.70 -2.52
CA TRP A 131 20.82 9.59 -1.60
C TRP A 131 22.04 9.42 -0.68
N SER A 132 21.82 9.33 0.62
CA SER A 132 22.86 8.94 1.58
C SER A 132 22.83 7.43 1.79
N ILE A 133 24.00 6.79 1.77
CA ILE A 133 24.18 5.36 2.05
C ILE A 133 25.20 5.12 3.17
N ASP A 134 25.00 4.05 3.93
CA ASP A 134 25.82 3.68 5.10
C ASP A 134 25.62 2.20 5.48
N PHE A 135 26.56 1.62 6.21
CA PHE A 135 26.49 0.26 6.74
C PHE A 135 26.31 0.25 8.26
N MET A 136 25.53 -0.71 8.75
CA MET A 136 25.46 -1.05 10.17
C MET A 136 25.80 -2.52 10.38
N HIS A 137 26.04 -2.89 11.64
CA HIS A 137 26.25 -4.28 12.05
C HIS A 137 25.43 -4.63 13.30
N ASP A 138 25.08 -5.92 13.44
CA ASP A 138 24.67 -6.49 14.71
C ASP A 138 25.04 -7.98 14.80
N ALA A 139 24.56 -8.69 15.83
CA ALA A 139 24.71 -10.12 16.01
C ALA A 139 23.37 -10.81 16.29
N LEU A 140 23.23 -12.03 15.77
CA LEU A 140 22.19 -12.96 16.20
C LEU A 140 22.50 -13.49 17.61
N VAL A 141 21.49 -14.04 18.28
CA VAL A 141 21.61 -14.68 19.61
C VAL A 141 22.71 -15.76 19.66
N CYS A 142 22.99 -16.43 18.53
CA CYS A 142 24.09 -17.40 18.41
C CYS A 142 25.49 -16.78 18.25
N GLY A 143 25.64 -15.46 18.40
CA GLY A 143 26.90 -14.73 18.25
C GLY A 143 27.31 -14.46 16.79
N ARG A 144 26.63 -15.04 15.80
CA ARG A 144 26.91 -14.81 14.37
C ARG A 144 26.56 -13.36 14.01
N ARG A 145 27.55 -12.61 13.53
CA ARG A 145 27.37 -11.23 13.09
C ARG A 145 26.66 -11.14 11.75
N PHE A 146 25.84 -10.11 11.58
CA PHE A 146 25.24 -9.70 10.31
C PHE A 146 25.41 -8.20 10.09
N ARG A 147 25.13 -7.74 8.88
CA ARG A 147 25.22 -6.34 8.46
C ARG A 147 23.90 -5.87 7.88
N THR A 148 23.68 -4.56 7.91
CA THR A 148 22.61 -3.91 7.17
C THR A 148 23.21 -2.84 6.26
N PHE A 149 22.75 -2.77 5.01
CA PHE A 149 23.08 -1.71 4.07
C PHE A 149 21.86 -0.81 3.90
N ASN A 150 22.03 0.45 4.26
CA ASN A 150 20.92 1.39 4.45
C ASN A 150 21.00 2.47 3.38
N VAL A 151 19.86 2.78 2.75
CA VAL A 151 19.75 3.82 1.71
C VAL A 151 18.65 4.80 2.08
N VAL A 152 18.94 6.10 2.06
CA VAL A 152 18.01 7.17 2.48
C VAL A 152 18.00 8.31 1.46
N ASP A 153 16.82 8.82 1.08
CA ASP A 153 16.68 10.04 0.29
C ASP A 153 16.87 11.29 1.16
N ASP A 154 17.77 12.17 0.73
CA ASP A 154 18.18 13.37 1.48
C ASP A 154 17.18 14.53 1.42
N PHE A 155 16.17 14.48 0.55
CA PHE A 155 15.12 15.48 0.47
C PHE A 155 14.00 15.15 1.46
N ASN A 156 13.31 14.01 1.30
CA ASN A 156 12.13 13.66 2.08
C ASN A 156 12.41 12.77 3.32
N ARG A 157 13.68 12.44 3.62
CA ARG A 157 14.08 11.57 4.76
C ARG A 157 13.60 10.13 4.63
N GLU A 158 13.15 9.72 3.45
CA GLU A 158 12.63 8.38 3.23
C GLU A 158 13.74 7.35 3.25
N ALA A 159 13.52 6.24 3.95
CA ALA A 159 14.39 5.09 3.88
C ALA A 159 13.98 4.24 2.67
N LEU A 160 14.85 4.18 1.67
CA LEU A 160 14.60 3.55 0.37
C LEU A 160 14.82 2.04 0.41
N ALA A 161 15.78 1.58 1.21
CA ALA A 161 16.00 0.16 1.49
C ALA A 161 16.81 -0.02 2.79
N ILE A 162 16.62 -1.19 3.41
CA ILE A 162 17.51 -1.76 4.42
C ILE A 162 17.79 -3.20 4.00
N GLU A 163 18.93 -3.45 3.36
CA GLU A 163 19.32 -4.78 2.93
C GLU A 163 20.06 -5.50 4.07
N ILE A 164 19.55 -6.64 4.53
CA ILE A 164 20.13 -7.39 5.66
C ILE A 164 20.73 -8.71 5.16
N ASP A 165 22.03 -8.88 5.37
CA ASP A 165 22.72 -10.14 5.14
C ASP A 165 23.95 -10.32 6.05
N LEU A 166 24.48 -11.54 6.08
CA LEU A 166 25.69 -11.92 6.83
C LEU A 166 26.94 -11.28 6.24
N ASN A 167 26.96 -11.11 4.92
CA ASN A 167 27.96 -10.35 4.18
C ASN A 167 27.28 -9.64 3.00
N ILE A 168 27.65 -8.39 2.75
CA ILE A 168 27.06 -7.56 1.70
C ILE A 168 28.21 -7.07 0.80
N PRO A 169 28.61 -7.87 -0.22
CA PRO A 169 29.66 -7.47 -1.16
C PRO A 169 29.17 -6.38 -2.12
N ALA A 170 30.10 -5.75 -2.85
CA ALA A 170 29.80 -4.68 -3.80
C ALA A 170 28.73 -5.04 -4.85
N GLN A 171 28.73 -6.28 -5.36
CA GLN A 171 27.67 -6.73 -6.29
C GLN A 171 26.29 -6.81 -5.64
N ARG A 172 26.19 -7.02 -4.31
CA ARG A 172 24.90 -6.97 -3.59
C ARG A 172 24.46 -5.53 -3.39
N VAL A 173 25.38 -4.60 -3.09
CA VAL A 173 25.11 -3.15 -3.03
C VAL A 173 24.52 -2.66 -4.34
N VAL A 174 25.18 -2.95 -5.47
CA VAL A 174 24.69 -2.57 -6.81
C VAL A 174 23.29 -3.12 -7.08
N ARG A 175 23.03 -4.42 -6.84
CA ARG A 175 21.67 -5.00 -7.00
C ARG A 175 20.60 -4.33 -6.14
N VAL A 176 20.95 -3.85 -4.95
CA VAL A 176 20.02 -3.09 -4.09
C VAL A 176 19.75 -1.71 -4.67
N LEU A 177 20.79 -1.02 -5.15
CA LEU A 177 20.64 0.28 -5.82
C LEU A 177 19.80 0.14 -7.09
N ASP A 178 20.07 -0.85 -7.95
CA ASP A 178 19.27 -1.16 -9.15
C ASP A 178 17.78 -1.38 -8.82
N ARG A 179 17.48 -2.14 -7.74
CA ARG A 179 16.10 -2.38 -7.27
C ARG A 179 15.40 -1.08 -6.86
N ILE A 180 16.10 -0.16 -6.21
CA ILE A 180 15.54 1.15 -5.82
C ILE A 180 15.36 2.03 -7.06
N VAL A 181 16.38 2.09 -7.91
CA VAL A 181 16.40 2.86 -9.15
C VAL A 181 15.27 2.45 -10.08
N ALA A 182 14.97 1.15 -10.23
CA ALA A 182 13.89 0.63 -11.07
C ALA A 182 12.49 1.16 -10.71
N ASN A 183 12.34 1.81 -9.54
CA ASN A 183 11.10 2.44 -9.08
C ASN A 183 11.22 3.97 -8.93
N ARG A 184 12.40 4.59 -9.16
CA ARG A 184 12.67 6.01 -8.88
C ARG A 184 13.47 6.78 -9.94
N GLY A 185 14.13 6.09 -10.86
CA GLY A 185 15.24 6.63 -11.62
C GLY A 185 16.53 6.73 -10.79
N TYR A 186 17.64 7.00 -11.46
CA TYR A 186 18.95 7.16 -10.84
C TYR A 186 19.03 8.47 -10.03
N PRO A 187 19.73 8.47 -8.88
CA PRO A 187 19.97 9.70 -8.15
C PRO A 187 21.04 10.54 -8.84
N LEU A 188 20.99 11.87 -8.71
CA LEU A 188 22.07 12.72 -9.24
C LEU A 188 23.39 12.52 -8.48
N LYS A 189 23.33 12.19 -7.18
CA LYS A 189 24.50 11.78 -6.40
C LYS A 189 24.21 10.78 -5.29
N LEU A 190 25.22 9.97 -4.97
CA LEU A 190 25.28 9.09 -3.81
C LEU A 190 26.30 9.63 -2.81
N ARG A 191 25.87 9.95 -1.58
CA ARG A 191 26.76 10.31 -0.48
C ARG A 191 27.11 9.08 0.36
N MET A 192 28.39 8.87 0.60
CA MET A 192 28.89 7.72 1.35
C MET A 192 30.11 8.04 2.20
N ASP A 193 30.42 7.15 3.14
CA ASP A 193 31.71 7.13 3.79
C ASP A 193 32.79 6.44 2.93
N ASN A 194 34.01 6.35 3.45
CA ASN A 194 35.13 5.71 2.75
C ASN A 194 35.26 4.22 3.15
N GLY A 195 34.14 3.55 3.46
CA GLY A 195 34.12 2.12 3.75
C GLY A 195 34.62 1.30 2.54
N PRO A 196 35.43 0.24 2.74
CA PRO A 196 36.05 -0.49 1.64
C PRO A 196 35.04 -1.16 0.69
N GLU A 197 33.83 -1.45 1.17
CA GLU A 197 32.72 -1.94 0.35
C GLU A 197 32.18 -0.86 -0.61
N LEU A 198 32.25 0.41 -0.21
CA LEU A 198 31.76 1.59 -0.96
C LEU A 198 32.83 2.23 -1.84
N VAL A 199 34.12 1.98 -1.56
CA VAL A 199 35.26 2.38 -2.41
C VAL A 199 35.59 1.28 -3.45
N SER A 200 34.64 0.39 -3.75
CA SER A 200 34.83 -0.74 -4.65
C SER A 200 34.76 -0.33 -6.14
N LEU A 201 35.61 -0.96 -6.97
CA LEU A 201 35.62 -0.76 -8.42
C LEU A 201 34.24 -0.97 -9.05
N THR A 202 33.48 -1.97 -8.57
CA THR A 202 32.13 -2.28 -9.05
C THR A 202 31.13 -1.15 -8.81
N LEU A 203 31.21 -0.45 -7.67
CA LEU A 203 30.33 0.68 -7.41
C LEU A 203 30.76 1.92 -8.22
N ALA A 204 32.07 2.11 -8.44
CA ALA A 204 32.58 3.16 -9.31
C ALA A 204 32.13 2.98 -10.77
N GLN A 205 32.27 1.76 -11.31
CA GLN A 205 31.78 1.41 -12.66
C GLN A 205 30.28 1.65 -12.80
N TRP A 206 29.47 1.13 -11.88
CA TRP A 206 28.02 1.37 -11.88
C TRP A 206 27.67 2.87 -11.83
N SER A 207 28.44 3.67 -11.09
CA SER A 207 28.21 5.11 -11.00
C SER A 207 28.54 5.84 -12.32
N GLU A 208 29.62 5.43 -12.99
CA GLU A 208 30.06 5.99 -14.28
C GLU A 208 29.09 5.62 -15.41
N GLU A 209 28.71 4.35 -15.50
CA GLU A 209 27.75 3.81 -16.49
C GLU A 209 26.40 4.54 -16.48
N HIS A 210 25.95 4.97 -15.29
CA HIS A 210 24.62 5.58 -15.09
C HIS A 210 24.65 7.08 -14.80
N GLY A 211 25.82 7.73 -14.88
CA GLY A 211 25.96 9.18 -14.67
C GLY A 211 25.69 9.67 -13.24
N VAL A 212 25.81 8.79 -12.25
CA VAL A 212 25.63 9.12 -10.82
C VAL A 212 26.95 9.70 -10.26
N MET A 213 26.89 10.76 -9.47
CA MET A 213 28.09 11.32 -8.81
C MET A 213 28.33 10.67 -7.43
N LEU A 214 29.53 10.14 -7.18
CA LEU A 214 29.93 9.66 -5.85
C LEU A 214 30.48 10.81 -4.98
N GLU A 215 29.79 11.12 -3.88
CA GLU A 215 30.17 12.16 -2.92
C GLU A 215 30.72 11.52 -1.63
N PHE A 216 32.03 11.25 -1.61
CA PHE A 216 32.72 10.73 -0.43
C PHE A 216 32.87 11.80 0.67
N ILE A 217 32.45 11.50 1.90
CA ILE A 217 32.65 12.39 3.04
C ILE A 217 34.13 12.44 3.46
N LYS A 218 34.55 13.54 4.10
CA LYS A 218 35.93 13.67 4.60
C LYS A 218 36.14 12.74 5.80
N PRO A 219 37.28 12.00 5.89
CA PRO A 219 37.61 11.18 7.05
C PRO A 219 37.45 11.94 8.37
N GLY A 220 36.81 11.31 9.36
CA GLY A 220 36.57 11.90 10.66
C GLY A 220 35.50 13.01 10.71
N LYS A 221 34.70 13.23 9.65
CA LYS A 221 33.58 14.18 9.63
C LYS A 221 32.19 13.52 9.47
N PRO A 222 31.75 12.71 10.45
CA PRO A 222 30.42 12.06 10.48
C PRO A 222 29.25 13.00 10.14
N THR A 223 29.32 14.24 10.62
CA THR A 223 28.34 15.31 10.38
C THR A 223 28.08 15.64 8.90
N GLN A 224 28.93 15.21 7.97
CA GLN A 224 28.67 15.36 6.53
C GLN A 224 27.65 14.34 6.00
N ASN A 225 27.41 13.23 6.70
CA ASN A 225 26.39 12.23 6.36
C ASN A 225 25.19 12.27 7.35
N ALA A 226 24.90 13.45 7.91
CA ALA A 226 24.01 13.62 9.07
C ALA A 226 22.56 13.08 8.88
N PHE A 227 22.09 12.95 7.64
CA PHE A 227 20.76 12.43 7.33
C PHE A 227 20.67 10.92 7.60
N ILE A 228 21.58 10.12 7.03
CA ILE A 228 21.61 8.69 7.32
C ILE A 228 22.11 8.39 8.74
N GLU A 229 22.99 9.21 9.34
CA GLU A 229 23.32 9.04 10.77
C GLU A 229 22.09 9.15 11.69
N ARG A 230 21.16 10.06 11.36
CA ARG A 230 19.91 10.23 12.11
C ARG A 230 18.97 9.05 11.88
N PHE A 231 18.93 8.53 10.65
CA PHE A 231 18.20 7.30 10.32
C PHE A 231 18.79 6.09 11.06
N ASN A 232 20.08 5.82 10.92
CA ASN A 232 20.81 4.71 11.54
C ASN A 232 20.69 4.73 13.06
N ARG A 233 20.77 5.89 13.70
CA ARG A 233 20.50 6.02 15.14
C ARG A 233 19.06 5.63 15.51
N THR A 234 18.11 5.95 14.65
CA THR A 234 16.70 5.59 14.86
C THR A 234 16.52 4.09 14.71
N TYR A 235 16.93 3.52 13.57
CA TYR A 235 16.85 2.09 13.30
C TYR A 235 17.58 1.26 14.38
N ARG A 236 18.77 1.72 14.83
CA ARG A 236 19.46 1.16 16.00
C ARG A 236 18.57 1.15 17.25
N THR A 237 17.98 2.29 17.60
CA THR A 237 17.24 2.47 18.85
C THR A 237 15.89 1.74 18.86
N GLU A 238 15.27 1.57 17.70
CA GLU A 238 13.90 1.07 17.54
C GLU A 238 13.85 -0.41 17.12
N ILE A 239 14.91 -0.92 16.47
CA ILE A 239 15.00 -2.31 16.00
C ILE A 239 16.21 -3.02 16.62
N LEU A 240 17.43 -2.62 16.26
CA LEU A 240 18.64 -3.41 16.56
C LEU A 240 18.96 -3.52 18.08
N ASP A 241 18.77 -2.45 18.86
CA ASP A 241 18.93 -2.44 20.32
C ASP A 241 17.66 -2.91 21.07
N PHE A 242 16.57 -3.23 20.37
CA PHE A 242 15.27 -3.53 20.97
C PHE A 242 14.87 -5.01 20.86
N TYR A 243 15.17 -5.66 19.73
CA TYR A 243 14.89 -7.07 19.50
C TYR A 243 16.14 -7.95 19.69
N LEU A 244 15.92 -9.24 19.98
CA LEU A 244 16.97 -10.27 20.06
C LEU A 244 16.75 -11.31 18.95
N PHE A 245 17.42 -11.13 17.82
CA PHE A 245 17.21 -11.95 16.63
C PHE A 245 17.86 -13.33 16.76
N ARG A 246 17.05 -14.39 16.64
CA ARG A 246 17.52 -15.78 16.57
C ARG A 246 17.92 -16.15 15.15
N THR A 247 17.21 -15.60 14.15
CA THR A 247 17.46 -15.85 12.73
C THR A 247 17.59 -14.56 11.93
N LEU A 248 18.19 -14.67 10.74
CA LEU A 248 18.34 -13.54 9.83
C LEU A 248 17.01 -13.15 9.16
N ASN A 249 16.07 -14.08 9.01
CA ASN A 249 14.74 -13.81 8.46
C ASN A 249 13.87 -13.03 9.45
N GLU A 250 13.90 -13.38 10.73
CA GLU A 250 13.27 -12.60 11.81
C GLU A 250 13.77 -11.13 11.81
N ALA A 251 15.07 -10.92 11.59
CA ALA A 251 15.62 -9.57 11.46
C ALA A 251 15.12 -8.83 10.21
N ARG A 252 14.90 -9.53 9.09
CA ARG A 252 14.34 -8.97 7.84
C ARG A 252 12.87 -8.59 8.01
N GLU A 253 12.02 -9.53 8.45
CA GLU A 253 10.58 -9.34 8.65
C GLU A 253 10.28 -8.16 9.59
N ILE A 254 10.95 -8.11 10.74
CA ILE A 254 10.80 -7.01 11.72
C ILE A 254 11.27 -5.67 11.14
N THR A 255 12.37 -5.68 10.37
CA THR A 255 12.90 -4.47 9.74
C THR A 255 12.01 -3.96 8.61
N GLU A 256 11.45 -4.85 7.81
CA GLU A 256 10.56 -4.53 6.69
C GLU A 256 9.25 -3.90 7.18
N HIS A 257 8.62 -4.49 8.21
CA HIS A 257 7.48 -3.88 8.89
C HIS A 257 7.82 -2.48 9.44
N TRP A 258 8.96 -2.35 10.14
CA TRP A 258 9.39 -1.06 10.68
C TRP A 258 9.72 -0.03 9.59
N LEU A 259 10.23 -0.47 8.43
CA LEU A 259 10.52 0.39 7.28
C LEU A 259 9.23 1.00 6.70
N MET A 260 8.17 0.20 6.60
CA MET A 260 6.83 0.68 6.23
C MET A 260 6.31 1.70 7.25
N GLU A 261 6.34 1.41 8.56
CA GLU A 261 5.91 2.35 9.60
C GLU A 261 6.75 3.65 9.61
N TYR A 262 8.06 3.54 9.37
CA TYR A 262 8.98 4.68 9.29
C TYR A 262 8.66 5.64 8.13
N ASN A 263 8.26 5.11 6.97
CA ASN A 263 7.97 5.92 5.78
C ASN A 263 6.51 6.44 5.75
N SER A 264 5.55 5.65 6.22
CA SER A 264 4.11 5.90 6.04
C SER A 264 3.40 6.51 7.27
N GLU A 265 3.80 6.15 8.49
CA GLU A 265 3.11 6.55 9.74
C GLU A 265 3.90 7.53 10.61
N ARG A 266 5.22 7.39 10.63
CA ARG A 266 6.13 8.11 11.54
C ARG A 266 6.16 9.62 11.24
N PRO A 267 5.84 10.51 12.19
CA PRO A 267 5.98 11.96 12.00
C PRO A 267 7.44 12.42 12.18
N HIS A 268 7.92 13.29 11.29
CA HIS A 268 9.29 13.84 11.30
C HIS A 268 9.30 15.34 11.61
N GLU A 269 9.89 15.73 12.75
CA GLU A 269 10.00 17.16 13.15
C GLU A 269 10.66 18.04 12.07
N SER A 270 11.61 17.50 11.30
CA SER A 270 12.29 18.21 10.20
C SER A 270 11.46 18.33 8.92
N LEU A 271 10.30 17.68 8.85
CA LEU A 271 9.34 17.73 7.74
C LEU A 271 8.00 18.31 8.24
N ASN A 272 8.03 19.23 9.20
CA ASN A 272 6.85 19.81 9.84
C ASN A 272 5.87 18.79 10.46
N ASN A 273 6.37 17.62 10.91
CA ASN A 273 5.62 16.47 11.42
C ASN A 273 4.82 15.68 10.37
N LEU A 274 5.09 15.89 9.09
CA LEU A 274 4.70 14.98 8.02
C LEU A 274 5.54 13.70 8.09
N THR A 275 5.05 12.64 7.46
CA THR A 275 5.81 11.42 7.18
C THR A 275 6.66 11.60 5.90
N PRO A 276 7.71 10.79 5.68
CA PRO A 276 8.48 10.83 4.44
C PRO A 276 7.63 10.68 3.17
N GLU A 277 6.59 9.86 3.22
CA GLU A 277 5.59 9.70 2.15
C GLU A 277 4.73 10.95 1.95
N GLU A 278 4.17 11.52 3.03
CA GLU A 278 3.36 12.74 2.94
C GLU A 278 4.17 13.92 2.37
N TYR A 279 5.44 14.05 2.77
CA TYR A 279 6.32 15.09 2.28
C TYR A 279 6.63 14.91 0.78
N ARG A 280 6.83 13.66 0.32
CA ARG A 280 6.95 13.33 -1.12
C ARG A 280 5.72 13.81 -1.90
N LEU A 281 4.53 13.45 -1.43
CA LEU A 281 3.25 13.77 -2.08
C LEU A 281 2.91 15.27 -2.07
N MET A 282 3.46 16.05 -1.15
CA MET A 282 3.36 17.51 -1.17
C MET A 282 4.33 18.13 -2.19
N ALA A 283 5.57 17.65 -2.27
CA ALA A 283 6.58 18.17 -3.20
C ALA A 283 6.24 17.91 -4.68
N GLU A 284 5.48 16.85 -4.97
CA GLU A 284 5.01 16.50 -6.31
C GLU A 284 3.89 17.43 -6.87
N LYS A 285 3.56 18.53 -6.20
CA LYS A 285 2.54 19.52 -6.64
C LYS A 285 3.15 20.90 -6.95
N PRO A 286 3.51 21.19 -8.21
CA PRO A 286 3.79 22.54 -8.67
C PRO A 286 2.50 23.34 -8.94
N GLU A 287 2.65 24.65 -9.14
CA GLU A 287 1.57 25.63 -9.24
C GLU A 287 0.63 25.47 -10.44
N ILE A 288 -0.56 26.06 -10.31
CA ILE A 288 -1.70 25.92 -11.23
C ILE A 288 -1.52 26.84 -12.44
N SER A 289 -1.30 26.29 -13.64
CA SER A 289 -1.49 27.02 -14.90
C SER A 289 -2.05 26.14 -16.03
N LYS A 290 -3.37 26.24 -16.22
CA LYS A 290 -4.14 26.11 -17.47
C LYS A 290 -3.60 25.21 -18.62
N SER A 291 -3.42 23.92 -18.36
CA SER A 291 -3.83 22.85 -19.30
C SER A 291 -4.18 21.59 -18.50
N HIS A 292 -5.43 21.15 -18.55
CA HIS A 292 -5.97 20.20 -17.57
C HIS A 292 -5.58 18.73 -17.86
N TYR A 293 -4.45 18.29 -17.30
CA TYR A 293 -4.24 16.88 -16.93
C TYR A 293 -4.26 16.75 -15.41
N VAL A 294 -5.40 16.31 -14.85
CA VAL A 294 -5.57 16.14 -13.41
C VAL A 294 -5.08 14.76 -12.98
N ARG A 295 -3.88 14.68 -12.40
CA ARG A 295 -3.34 13.46 -11.79
C ARG A 295 -3.88 13.25 -10.36
N PHE A 296 -4.93 12.44 -10.22
CA PHE A 296 -5.28 11.84 -8.93
C PHE A 296 -4.40 10.60 -8.66
N ARG A 297 -3.66 10.59 -7.55
CA ARG A 297 -2.90 9.40 -7.08
C ARG A 297 -3.70 8.61 -6.04
N TRP A 298 -4.01 7.36 -6.36
CA TRP A 298 -4.76 6.43 -5.53
C TRP A 298 -3.82 5.63 -4.60
N TRP A 299 -3.91 5.85 -3.28
CA TRP A 299 -3.37 4.90 -2.27
C TRP A 299 -4.13 4.90 -0.92
N LYS A 300 -5.06 5.84 -0.68
CA LYS A 300 -5.96 5.78 0.48
C LYS A 300 -7.23 4.99 0.15
N LEU A 301 -7.21 3.65 0.29
CA LEU A 301 -8.45 2.85 0.35
C LEU A 301 -8.33 1.44 0.96
N TRP A 302 -7.30 1.18 1.75
CA TRP A 302 -7.28 0.06 2.69
C TRP A 302 -6.94 0.63 4.07
N CYS A 303 -7.68 0.20 5.11
CA CYS A 303 -7.58 0.68 6.51
C CYS A 303 -8.12 2.10 6.82
N SER A 304 -9.37 2.43 6.45
CA SER A 304 -10.17 3.40 7.23
C SER A 304 -11.69 3.21 7.05
N PRO A 305 -12.52 3.20 8.11
CA PRO A 305 -13.92 2.76 8.04
C PRO A 305 -14.93 3.89 7.74
N ASN A 306 -14.61 4.87 6.89
CA ASN A 306 -15.58 5.89 6.51
C ASN A 306 -15.35 6.44 5.08
N PRO A 307 -16.27 6.26 4.13
CA PRO A 307 -16.08 6.67 2.74
C PRO A 307 -16.35 8.17 2.55
N ALA A 308 -15.46 8.86 1.85
CA ALA A 308 -15.66 10.24 1.38
C ALA A 308 -15.63 10.27 -0.15
N VAL A 309 -16.82 10.38 -0.75
CA VAL A 309 -17.02 10.55 -2.19
C VAL A 309 -16.65 11.98 -2.60
N VAL A 310 -16.02 12.13 -3.78
CA VAL A 310 -15.92 13.41 -4.51
C VAL A 310 -16.43 13.14 -5.94
N PRO A 311 -17.27 14.02 -6.52
CA PRO A 311 -18.31 13.56 -7.45
C PRO A 311 -17.91 13.55 -8.93
N LEU A 312 -18.82 12.97 -9.74
CA LEU A 312 -18.79 12.74 -11.20
C LEU A 312 -17.96 11.55 -11.66
N LEU A 313 -18.63 10.39 -11.78
CA LEU A 313 -18.75 9.59 -13.01
C LEU A 313 -20.00 8.69 -12.88
N LYS A 314 -20.59 8.27 -14.00
CA LYS A 314 -21.82 7.44 -14.05
C LYS A 314 -21.46 5.95 -14.20
N ALA A 315 -22.41 5.05 -13.96
CA ALA A 315 -22.20 3.60 -14.07
C ALA A 315 -21.84 3.15 -15.50
N GLY A 316 -20.81 2.30 -15.66
CA GLY A 316 -20.43 1.70 -16.96
C GLY A 316 -18.98 1.17 -17.15
N ASP A 317 -18.06 1.38 -16.20
CA ASP A 317 -16.62 1.29 -16.49
C ASP A 317 -15.93 -0.08 -16.26
N ILE A 318 -15.36 -0.68 -17.32
CA ILE A 318 -14.29 -1.68 -17.19
C ILE A 318 -13.00 -1.00 -16.71
N LEU A 319 -12.44 -1.54 -15.62
CA LEU A 319 -11.13 -1.22 -15.07
C LEU A 319 -10.08 -2.18 -15.63
N VAL A 320 -9.42 -1.79 -16.73
CA VAL A 320 -8.16 -2.41 -17.13
C VAL A 320 -7.06 -1.88 -16.20
N ILE A 321 -6.62 -2.71 -15.25
CA ILE A 321 -5.45 -2.40 -14.45
C ILE A 321 -4.23 -2.64 -15.35
N GLN A 322 -3.49 -1.58 -15.67
CA GLN A 322 -2.19 -1.67 -16.32
C GLN A 322 -1.14 -1.34 -15.25
N GLN A 323 -0.28 -2.30 -14.90
CA GLN A 323 0.95 -2.00 -14.15
C GLN A 323 1.81 -1.05 -14.99
N ARG A 324 2.76 -0.32 -14.41
CA ARG A 324 3.85 0.26 -15.23
C ARG A 324 5.11 0.40 -14.40
N ASN A 325 6.08 -0.49 -14.61
CA ASN A 325 7.44 -0.31 -14.10
C ASN A 325 8.29 0.49 -15.11
N GLN A 326 9.48 0.92 -14.67
CA GLN A 326 10.26 1.92 -15.39
C GLN A 326 10.96 1.41 -16.66
N ASN A 327 10.90 0.10 -16.94
CA ASN A 327 11.45 -0.51 -18.15
C ASN A 327 10.36 -0.79 -19.22
N GLY A 328 9.18 -0.19 -19.10
CA GLY A 328 8.07 -0.36 -20.04
C GLY A 328 7.18 -1.58 -19.78
N LEU A 329 7.31 -2.21 -18.61
CA LEU A 329 6.64 -3.46 -18.26
C LEU A 329 5.34 -3.20 -17.46
N SER A 330 4.23 -3.86 -17.82
CA SER A 330 2.87 -3.34 -17.57
C SER A 330 1.63 -4.28 -17.35
N LEU A 331 1.63 -5.26 -16.43
CA LEU A 331 0.60 -6.34 -16.23
C LEU A 331 -0.86 -5.92 -16.38
N THR A 332 -1.66 -6.80 -17.02
CA THR A 332 -3.12 -6.64 -17.16
C THR A 332 -3.96 -7.78 -16.59
N GLU A 333 -4.84 -7.39 -15.67
CA GLU A 333 -6.10 -8.07 -15.36
C GLU A 333 -7.25 -7.06 -15.58
N ALA A 334 -8.38 -7.56 -16.09
CA ALA A 334 -9.61 -6.79 -16.25
C ALA A 334 -10.53 -7.03 -15.06
N ILE A 335 -10.88 -5.95 -14.37
CA ILE A 335 -11.85 -5.88 -13.25
C ILE A 335 -12.83 -4.74 -13.61
N TYR A 336 -13.93 -4.48 -12.90
CA TYR A 336 -14.90 -3.43 -13.28
C TYR A 336 -15.64 -2.90 -12.03
N GLY A 337 -15.53 -1.59 -11.71
CA GLY A 337 -16.63 -0.83 -11.05
C GLY A 337 -16.51 -0.24 -9.62
N ALA A 338 -15.39 0.33 -9.17
CA ALA A 338 -15.32 1.16 -7.93
C ALA A 338 -15.68 0.55 -6.52
N ASN A 339 -14.64 0.42 -5.68
CA ASN A 339 -14.68 0.54 -4.20
C ASN A 339 -15.19 -0.61 -3.30
N GLN A 340 -15.01 -1.88 -3.65
CA GLN A 340 -14.67 -2.93 -2.66
C GLN A 340 -13.99 -4.13 -3.34
N VAL A 341 -13.03 -4.76 -2.65
CA VAL A 341 -12.45 -6.03 -3.11
C VAL A 341 -13.28 -7.20 -2.60
N ALA A 342 -13.61 -8.12 -3.50
CA ALA A 342 -14.39 -9.30 -3.20
C ALA A 342 -13.70 -10.20 -2.15
N GLY A 343 -14.50 -10.78 -1.25
CA GLY A 343 -14.00 -11.59 -0.13
C GLY A 343 -13.45 -12.97 -0.55
N GLY A 344 -12.30 -13.34 0.01
CA GLY A 344 -11.53 -14.55 -0.32
C GLY A 344 -10.34 -14.20 -1.22
N ILE A 345 -9.15 -13.85 -0.70
CA ILE A 345 -8.18 -14.68 0.03
C ILE A 345 -7.60 -15.82 -0.82
N ALA A 346 -6.36 -15.56 -1.26
CA ALA A 346 -5.35 -16.50 -1.75
C ALA A 346 -5.54 -17.09 -3.16
N SER A 347 -4.67 -16.64 -4.07
CA SER A 347 -4.38 -17.28 -5.36
C SER A 347 -2.86 -17.21 -5.63
N PRO A 348 -2.32 -17.99 -6.60
CA PRO A 348 -0.90 -17.98 -6.93
C PRO A 348 -0.46 -16.60 -7.47
N GLN A 349 -1.40 -15.95 -8.17
CA GLN A 349 -1.25 -14.64 -8.77
C GLN A 349 -1.24 -13.53 -7.71
N ILE A 350 -1.99 -13.66 -6.61
CA ILE A 350 -1.90 -12.71 -5.49
C ILE A 350 -0.58 -12.84 -4.73
N GLN A 351 0.00 -14.04 -4.63
CA GLN A 351 1.36 -14.16 -4.08
C GLN A 351 2.38 -13.46 -4.98
N ARG A 352 2.35 -13.70 -6.30
CA ARG A 352 3.13 -12.90 -7.28
C ARG A 352 2.88 -11.40 -7.13
N MET A 353 1.64 -10.99 -6.86
CA MET A 353 1.29 -9.58 -6.70
C MET A 353 1.81 -8.99 -5.38
N ARG A 354 1.81 -9.73 -4.27
CA ARG A 354 2.47 -9.32 -3.01
C ARG A 354 3.97 -9.21 -3.19
N GLU A 355 4.61 -10.23 -3.76
CA GLU A 355 6.03 -10.21 -4.10
C GLU A 355 6.37 -9.02 -5.03
N CYS A 356 5.51 -8.65 -5.97
CA CYS A 356 5.69 -7.46 -6.84
C CYS A 356 5.38 -6.11 -6.15
N ILE A 357 4.58 -6.09 -5.09
CA ILE A 357 4.31 -4.92 -4.23
C ILE A 357 5.48 -4.69 -3.27
N GLU A 358 6.01 -5.76 -2.67
CA GLU A 358 7.25 -5.79 -1.88
C GLU A 358 8.46 -5.35 -2.72
N LEU A 359 8.41 -5.55 -4.05
CA LEU A 359 9.37 -5.02 -5.03
C LEU A 359 9.07 -3.58 -5.51
N GLY A 360 8.04 -2.90 -5.02
CA GLY A 360 7.86 -1.44 -5.11
C GLY A 360 7.16 -0.87 -6.36
N THR A 361 6.44 -1.69 -7.15
CA THR A 361 5.88 -1.26 -8.44
C THR A 361 4.67 -0.31 -8.32
N THR A 362 4.52 0.64 -9.25
CA THR A 362 3.36 1.56 -9.32
C THR A 362 2.34 1.18 -10.41
N TYR A 363 1.07 1.59 -10.21
CA TYR A 363 -0.08 1.25 -11.07
C TYR A 363 -0.59 2.45 -11.88
N VAL A 364 -1.04 2.23 -13.12
CA VAL A 364 -1.73 3.22 -13.96
C VAL A 364 -2.92 2.54 -14.65
N ALA A 365 -4.12 2.64 -14.10
CA ALA A 365 -5.31 2.15 -14.80
C ALA A 365 -5.65 3.04 -16.01
N ARG A 366 -6.09 2.42 -17.11
CA ARG A 366 -6.73 3.10 -18.25
C ARG A 366 -8.15 2.56 -18.37
N VAL A 367 -9.15 3.44 -18.33
CA VAL A 367 -10.55 3.05 -18.49
C VAL A 367 -10.84 2.84 -19.97
N ILE A 368 -11.39 1.67 -20.31
CA ILE A 368 -12.02 1.44 -21.62
C ILE A 368 -13.52 1.48 -21.38
N SER A 369 -14.17 2.53 -21.89
CA SER A 369 -15.60 2.73 -21.74
C SER A 369 -16.36 1.64 -22.51
N ILE A 370 -17.24 0.92 -21.80
CA ILE A 370 -18.38 0.25 -22.43
C ILE A 370 -19.58 1.16 -22.17
N ASN A 371 -20.35 1.45 -23.23
CA ASN A 371 -21.50 2.35 -23.11
C ASN A 371 -22.66 1.72 -22.34
N ASP A 372 -23.25 2.57 -21.51
CA ASP A 372 -24.53 2.44 -20.82
C ASP A 372 -24.73 1.30 -19.80
N SER A 373 -25.73 1.55 -18.94
CA SER A 373 -26.08 0.82 -17.72
C SER A 373 -26.74 -0.55 -17.99
N GLY A 374 -26.10 -1.39 -18.80
CA GLY A 374 -26.52 -2.76 -19.09
C GLY A 374 -26.02 -3.78 -18.05
N VAL A 375 -26.69 -4.93 -18.00
CA VAL A 375 -26.20 -6.11 -17.30
C VAL A 375 -24.97 -6.65 -18.03
N LEU A 376 -23.90 -6.98 -17.30
CA LEU A 376 -22.74 -7.65 -17.88
C LEU A 376 -22.92 -9.17 -17.80
N THR A 377 -22.88 -9.83 -18.94
CA THR A 377 -22.92 -11.30 -19.01
C THR A 377 -21.50 -11.85 -18.98
N LEU A 378 -21.18 -12.62 -17.95
CA LEU A 378 -19.93 -13.36 -17.83
C LEU A 378 -20.15 -14.82 -18.22
N VAL A 379 -19.20 -15.38 -18.95
CA VAL A 379 -19.17 -16.82 -19.19
C VAL A 379 -17.74 -17.36 -19.11
N GLY A 380 -17.55 -18.43 -18.36
CA GLY A 380 -16.23 -19.04 -18.15
C GLY A 380 -16.20 -19.98 -16.95
N GLY A 381 -15.05 -20.65 -16.76
CA GLY A 381 -14.97 -21.79 -15.86
C GLY A 381 -14.95 -21.43 -14.37
N SER A 382 -15.50 -22.34 -13.56
CA SER A 382 -15.47 -22.29 -12.10
C SER A 382 -14.95 -23.60 -11.53
N TYR A 383 -13.80 -23.54 -10.86
CA TYR A 383 -13.03 -24.70 -10.46
C TYR A 383 -12.43 -24.51 -9.06
N HIS A 384 -12.04 -25.63 -8.44
CA HIS A 384 -11.28 -25.60 -7.19
C HIS A 384 -9.83 -25.19 -7.48
N GLU A 385 -9.27 -24.31 -6.65
CA GLU A 385 -7.84 -24.02 -6.61
C GLU A 385 -7.31 -24.42 -5.23
N VAL A 386 -6.31 -25.31 -5.19
CA VAL A 386 -5.61 -25.74 -3.97
C VAL A 386 -4.12 -25.43 -4.12
N CYS A 387 -3.53 -24.75 -3.15
CA CYS A 387 -2.08 -24.55 -3.08
C CYS A 387 -1.52 -25.13 -1.79
N LEU A 388 -0.37 -25.81 -1.88
CA LEU A 388 0.28 -26.40 -0.72
C LEU A 388 1.11 -25.38 0.08
N HIS A 389 1.81 -24.46 -0.59
CA HIS A 389 2.66 -23.48 0.09
C HIS A 389 2.64 -22.07 -0.55
N PRO A 390 2.10 -21.04 0.13
CA PRO A 390 1.35 -21.10 1.39
C PRO A 390 0.04 -21.88 1.19
N GLY A 391 -0.40 -22.56 2.24
CA GLY A 391 -1.58 -23.43 2.19
C GLY A 391 -2.87 -22.63 2.00
N TYR A 392 -3.62 -22.88 0.93
CA TYR A 392 -4.99 -22.38 0.75
C TYR A 392 -5.84 -23.28 -0.14
N HIS A 393 -7.17 -23.11 -0.06
CA HIS A 393 -8.17 -23.75 -0.92
C HIS A 393 -9.30 -22.76 -1.19
N ASP A 394 -9.69 -22.58 -2.46
CA ASP A 394 -10.80 -21.69 -2.87
C ASP A 394 -11.58 -22.26 -4.07
N ILE A 395 -12.74 -21.67 -4.34
CA ILE A 395 -13.72 -22.07 -5.36
C ILE A 395 -14.21 -20.80 -6.08
N PHE A 396 -13.66 -20.57 -7.27
CA PHE A 396 -14.07 -19.45 -8.14
C PHE A 396 -13.76 -19.71 -9.62
N GLY A 397 -12.51 -20.07 -9.93
CA GLY A 397 -11.95 -19.91 -11.28
C GLY A 397 -11.88 -18.45 -11.76
N SER A 398 -11.28 -18.22 -12.93
CA SER A 398 -11.08 -16.86 -13.46
C SER A 398 -12.39 -16.09 -13.69
N ALA A 399 -13.45 -16.77 -14.14
CA ALA A 399 -14.74 -16.13 -14.39
C ALA A 399 -15.54 -15.89 -13.09
N GLY A 400 -15.49 -16.81 -12.12
CA GLY A 400 -16.10 -16.60 -10.80
C GLY A 400 -15.45 -15.44 -10.03
N ARG A 401 -14.11 -15.32 -10.08
CA ARG A 401 -13.40 -14.16 -9.52
C ARG A 401 -13.87 -12.85 -10.16
N ALA A 402 -14.00 -12.83 -11.48
CA ALA A 402 -14.48 -11.67 -12.20
C ALA A 402 -15.93 -11.30 -11.79
N ALA A 403 -16.85 -12.27 -11.79
CA ALA A 403 -18.24 -12.09 -11.39
C ALA A 403 -18.36 -11.50 -9.98
N SER A 404 -17.63 -12.06 -9.02
CA SER A 404 -17.58 -11.60 -7.64
C SER A 404 -17.00 -10.20 -7.49
N ALA A 405 -15.92 -9.88 -8.19
CA ALA A 405 -15.37 -8.53 -8.21
C ALA A 405 -16.39 -7.54 -8.76
N LEU A 406 -16.97 -7.81 -9.94
CA LEU A 406 -18.02 -7.00 -10.56
C LEU A 406 -19.24 -6.78 -9.64
N ALA A 407 -19.68 -7.80 -8.91
CA ALA A 407 -20.84 -7.71 -8.03
C ALA A 407 -20.60 -6.81 -6.79
N HIS A 408 -19.42 -6.90 -6.18
CA HIS A 408 -19.00 -5.98 -5.10
C HIS A 408 -19.00 -4.52 -5.58
N LEU A 409 -18.62 -4.35 -6.84
CA LEU A 409 -18.50 -3.13 -7.60
C LEU A 409 -19.87 -2.67 -8.18
N LYS A 410 -20.97 -3.25 -7.68
CA LYS A 410 -22.39 -2.89 -7.92
C LYS A 410 -22.81 -2.90 -9.38
N VAL A 411 -22.16 -3.77 -10.14
CA VAL A 411 -22.46 -4.06 -11.53
C VAL A 411 -23.46 -5.21 -11.58
N PRO A 412 -24.61 -5.07 -12.27
CA PRO A 412 -25.49 -6.20 -12.49
C PRO A 412 -24.75 -7.27 -13.33
N VAL A 413 -24.59 -8.47 -12.75
CA VAL A 413 -23.86 -9.58 -13.36
C VAL A 413 -24.79 -10.77 -13.57
N ASN A 414 -24.72 -11.35 -14.77
CA ASN A 414 -25.21 -12.69 -15.07
C ASN A 414 -24.00 -13.58 -15.37
N PHE A 415 -23.63 -14.47 -14.45
CA PHE A 415 -22.50 -15.38 -14.59
C PHE A 415 -22.96 -16.78 -15.02
N HIS A 416 -22.48 -17.28 -16.16
CA HIS A 416 -22.75 -18.62 -16.67
C HIS A 416 -21.49 -19.50 -16.58
N THR A 417 -21.62 -20.69 -16.00
CA THR A 417 -20.50 -21.62 -15.79
C THR A 417 -20.96 -23.08 -15.78
N TYR A 418 -20.00 -24.02 -15.72
CA TYR A 418 -20.22 -25.42 -15.37
C TYR A 418 -19.77 -25.68 -13.93
N ALA A 419 -20.54 -26.43 -13.15
CA ALA A 419 -20.13 -26.87 -11.81
C ALA A 419 -20.82 -28.17 -11.38
N ASP A 420 -20.15 -28.94 -10.52
CA ASP A 420 -20.81 -30.02 -9.77
C ASP A 420 -21.65 -29.46 -8.61
N ASN A 421 -22.43 -30.31 -7.96
CA ASN A 421 -23.32 -29.90 -6.87
C ASN A 421 -22.60 -29.18 -5.71
N SER A 422 -21.33 -29.49 -5.44
CA SER A 422 -20.57 -28.89 -4.33
C SER A 422 -20.12 -27.46 -4.66
N VAL A 423 -19.57 -27.25 -5.86
CA VAL A 423 -19.19 -25.92 -6.36
C VAL A 423 -20.45 -25.10 -6.65
N ALA A 424 -21.51 -25.71 -7.18
CA ALA A 424 -22.78 -25.03 -7.46
C ALA A 424 -23.45 -24.48 -6.19
N GLN A 425 -23.35 -25.19 -5.06
CA GLN A 425 -23.84 -24.67 -3.78
C GLN A 425 -23.05 -23.42 -3.37
N VAL A 426 -21.71 -23.50 -3.34
CA VAL A 426 -20.84 -22.38 -2.94
C VAL A 426 -21.03 -21.16 -3.86
N LEU A 427 -21.16 -21.37 -5.17
CA LEU A 427 -21.42 -20.29 -6.12
C LEU A 427 -22.79 -19.64 -5.93
N ARG A 428 -23.84 -20.40 -5.61
CA ARG A 428 -25.17 -19.84 -5.32
C ARG A 428 -25.21 -19.06 -4.01
N GLU A 429 -24.53 -19.56 -2.97
CA GLU A 429 -24.38 -18.85 -1.70
C GLU A 429 -23.62 -17.53 -1.90
N ARG A 430 -22.48 -17.54 -2.61
CA ARG A 430 -21.74 -16.33 -2.99
C ARG A 430 -22.58 -15.39 -3.84
N ALA A 431 -23.26 -15.88 -4.88
CA ALA A 431 -24.13 -15.09 -5.74
C ALA A 431 -25.21 -14.34 -4.93
N TYR A 432 -25.82 -15.01 -3.95
CA TYR A 432 -26.77 -14.40 -3.03
C TYR A 432 -26.15 -13.32 -2.14
N PHE A 433 -25.02 -13.60 -1.46
CA PHE A 433 -24.38 -12.62 -0.57
C PHE A 433 -23.77 -11.42 -1.32
N GLU A 434 -23.22 -11.65 -2.51
CA GLU A 434 -22.49 -10.65 -3.29
C GLU A 434 -23.42 -9.90 -4.28
N SER A 435 -24.66 -10.38 -4.45
CA SER A 435 -25.72 -9.80 -5.30
C SER A 435 -25.46 -9.88 -6.81
N PHE A 436 -25.11 -11.08 -7.31
CA PHE A 436 -25.10 -11.40 -8.73
C PHE A 436 -25.99 -12.61 -9.08
N ASN A 437 -26.36 -12.75 -10.35
CA ASN A 437 -27.06 -13.94 -10.84
C ASN A 437 -26.05 -14.98 -11.31
N VAL A 438 -26.28 -16.26 -10.98
CA VAL A 438 -25.46 -17.37 -11.49
C VAL A 438 -26.34 -18.44 -12.13
N ASP A 439 -26.00 -18.80 -13.36
CA ASP A 439 -26.55 -19.91 -14.12
C ASP A 439 -25.48 -21.01 -14.24
N ILE A 440 -25.86 -22.25 -13.94
CA ILE A 440 -24.92 -23.34 -13.69
C ILE A 440 -25.36 -24.56 -14.48
N GLN A 441 -24.59 -24.86 -15.52
CA GLN A 441 -24.70 -26.11 -16.25
C GLN A 441 -24.12 -27.26 -15.40
N PRO A 442 -24.84 -28.38 -15.23
CA PRO A 442 -24.44 -29.44 -14.31
C PRO A 442 -23.21 -30.19 -14.82
N LEU A 443 -22.24 -30.40 -13.94
CA LEU A 443 -21.03 -31.18 -14.19
C LEU A 443 -20.95 -32.36 -13.21
N ALA A 444 -20.39 -33.49 -13.64
CA ALA A 444 -20.27 -34.68 -12.78
C ALA A 444 -19.27 -34.49 -11.63
N ARG A 445 -18.18 -33.74 -11.88
CA ARG A 445 -17.16 -33.36 -10.90
C ARG A 445 -16.42 -32.12 -11.38
N SER A 446 -16.26 -31.12 -10.52
CA SER A 446 -15.60 -29.87 -10.83
C SER A 446 -14.10 -30.06 -11.04
N ILE A 447 -13.53 -29.26 -11.94
CA ILE A 447 -12.09 -29.24 -12.21
C ILE A 447 -11.35 -28.79 -10.95
N LEU A 448 -10.17 -29.37 -10.73
CA LEU A 448 -9.28 -29.05 -9.62
C LEU A 448 -7.90 -28.68 -10.15
N PHE A 449 -7.47 -27.44 -9.88
CA PHE A 449 -6.12 -26.96 -10.08
C PHE A 449 -5.34 -27.11 -8.77
N HIS A 450 -4.26 -27.90 -8.80
CA HIS A 450 -3.41 -28.16 -7.65
C HIS A 450 -2.02 -27.55 -7.88
N TYR A 451 -1.67 -26.56 -7.07
CA TYR A 451 -0.40 -25.84 -7.08
C TYR A 451 0.48 -26.34 -5.93
N GLU A 452 1.76 -26.57 -6.18
CA GLU A 452 2.72 -26.82 -5.10
C GLU A 452 3.07 -25.51 -4.37
N HIS A 453 3.18 -24.41 -5.13
CA HIS A 453 3.33 -23.06 -4.61
C HIS A 453 2.84 -22.01 -5.62
N GLY A 454 2.81 -20.74 -5.21
CA GLY A 454 2.28 -19.62 -6.02
C GLY A 454 2.91 -19.41 -7.41
N LEU A 455 4.01 -20.10 -7.74
CA LEU A 455 4.69 -20.00 -9.03
C LEU A 455 4.68 -21.30 -9.85
N SER A 456 4.32 -22.45 -9.27
CA SER A 456 4.38 -23.76 -9.94
C SER A 456 3.34 -23.92 -11.05
N GLU A 457 3.66 -24.70 -12.08
CA GLU A 457 2.65 -25.16 -13.03
C GLU A 457 1.60 -26.04 -12.32
N PRO A 458 0.29 -25.78 -12.49
CA PRO A 458 -0.74 -26.54 -11.80
C PRO A 458 -0.88 -27.95 -12.36
N LYS A 459 -1.03 -28.92 -11.46
CA LYS A 459 -1.54 -30.26 -11.79
C LYS A 459 -3.07 -30.14 -11.86
N ILE A 460 -3.64 -30.35 -13.05
CA ILE A 460 -5.07 -30.21 -13.30
C ILE A 460 -5.74 -31.59 -13.26
N TYR A 461 -6.82 -31.71 -12.50
CA TYR A 461 -7.61 -32.94 -12.33
C TYR A 461 -9.08 -32.73 -12.69
N ASN A 462 -9.78 -33.83 -12.97
CA ASN A 462 -11.21 -33.89 -13.32
C ASN A 462 -11.60 -33.14 -14.61
N VAL A 463 -10.67 -32.86 -15.52
CA VAL A 463 -11.01 -32.37 -16.87
C VAL A 463 -11.92 -33.40 -17.56
N PRO A 464 -13.12 -33.02 -18.07
CA PRO A 464 -14.01 -33.96 -18.73
C PRO A 464 -13.36 -34.64 -19.95
N PRO A 465 -13.55 -35.95 -20.16
CA PRO A 465 -12.99 -36.67 -21.31
C PRO A 465 -13.68 -36.30 -22.64
N VAL A 466 -14.86 -35.68 -22.56
CA VAL A 466 -15.63 -35.15 -23.69
C VAL A 466 -16.08 -33.75 -23.30
N SER A 467 -15.99 -32.79 -24.24
CA SER A 467 -16.48 -31.43 -24.04
C SER A 467 -17.95 -31.42 -23.61
N MET A 468 -18.25 -30.63 -22.57
CA MET A 468 -19.63 -30.35 -22.17
C MET A 468 -20.36 -29.58 -23.28
N PRO A 469 -21.71 -29.62 -23.34
CA PRO A 469 -22.50 -28.90 -24.34
C PRO A 469 -22.28 -27.39 -24.26
N ASP A 470 -22.15 -26.72 -25.41
CA ASP A 470 -21.85 -25.29 -25.49
C ASP A 470 -22.82 -24.43 -24.66
N ILE A 471 -22.28 -23.50 -23.87
CA ILE A 471 -23.08 -22.40 -23.31
C ILE A 471 -23.35 -21.39 -24.45
N ARG A 472 -24.61 -21.24 -24.86
CA ARG A 472 -25.01 -20.36 -25.97
C ARG A 472 -25.75 -19.14 -25.44
N LEU A 473 -25.21 -17.94 -25.69
CA LEU A 473 -25.68 -16.69 -25.09
C LEU A 473 -25.77 -15.56 -26.12
N GLN A 474 -26.79 -14.71 -25.97
CA GLN A 474 -26.90 -13.44 -26.68
C GLN A 474 -27.06 -12.31 -25.65
N ALA A 475 -26.15 -11.33 -25.66
CA ALA A 475 -26.16 -10.23 -24.70
C ALA A 475 -25.36 -9.02 -25.21
N THR A 476 -25.79 -7.80 -24.86
CA THR A 476 -25.13 -6.57 -25.33
C THR A 476 -23.66 -6.52 -24.92
N ASN A 477 -23.36 -6.81 -23.65
CA ASN A 477 -22.02 -6.72 -23.06
C ASN A 477 -21.61 -8.10 -22.54
N VAL A 478 -20.55 -8.68 -23.09
CA VAL A 478 -20.07 -10.03 -22.75
C VAL A 478 -18.60 -10.01 -22.34
N LEU A 479 -18.29 -10.67 -21.22
CA LEU A 479 -16.93 -11.01 -20.81
C LEU A 479 -16.78 -12.54 -20.84
N ARG A 480 -16.07 -13.03 -21.85
CA ARG A 480 -15.89 -14.47 -22.13
C ARG A 480 -14.48 -14.90 -21.75
N TYR A 481 -14.39 -15.91 -20.89
CA TYR A 481 -13.15 -16.61 -20.58
C TYR A 481 -13.10 -17.97 -21.28
N GLY A 482 -11.89 -18.50 -21.45
CA GLY A 482 -11.67 -19.92 -21.71
C GLY A 482 -12.22 -20.83 -20.61
N MET A 483 -12.49 -22.07 -21.01
CA MET A 483 -12.98 -23.16 -20.16
C MET A 483 -12.25 -24.44 -20.56
N LEU A 484 -12.10 -25.36 -19.61
CA LEU A 484 -11.58 -26.71 -19.85
C LEU A 484 -12.72 -27.75 -19.88
N GLU A 485 -13.88 -27.36 -19.35
CA GLU A 485 -15.12 -28.13 -19.30
C GLU A 485 -15.80 -28.20 -20.67
N GLY A 486 -15.77 -27.09 -21.42
CA GLY A 486 -16.45 -26.92 -22.71
C GLY A 486 -16.15 -25.54 -23.31
N THR A 487 -17.07 -25.00 -24.11
CA THR A 487 -16.92 -23.67 -24.70
C THR A 487 -18.20 -22.84 -24.59
N ALA A 488 -18.09 -21.55 -24.90
CA ALA A 488 -19.21 -20.63 -24.96
C ALA A 488 -19.29 -19.99 -26.34
N VAL A 489 -20.46 -20.08 -26.98
CA VAL A 489 -20.76 -19.42 -28.26
C VAL A 489 -21.62 -18.20 -27.96
N VAL A 490 -21.08 -17.01 -28.22
CA VAL A 490 -21.70 -15.75 -27.79
C VAL A 490 -21.97 -14.83 -28.98
N ASP A 491 -23.14 -14.20 -29.01
CA ASP A 491 -23.47 -13.09 -29.92
C ASP A 491 -23.63 -11.79 -29.12
N ALA A 492 -22.81 -10.79 -29.42
CA ALA A 492 -22.67 -9.60 -28.60
C ALA A 492 -22.53 -8.28 -29.37
N GLU A 493 -22.81 -7.17 -28.71
CA GLU A 493 -22.45 -5.85 -29.23
C GLU A 493 -21.02 -5.48 -28.83
N TYR A 494 -20.68 -5.67 -27.55
CA TYR A 494 -19.34 -5.52 -26.99
C TYR A 494 -18.92 -6.83 -26.35
N ALA A 495 -17.78 -7.38 -26.79
CA ALA A 495 -17.17 -8.56 -26.20
C ALA A 495 -15.75 -8.27 -25.73
N VAL A 496 -15.40 -8.78 -24.56
CA VAL A 496 -14.03 -8.95 -24.09
C VAL A 496 -13.76 -10.44 -24.03
N TYR A 497 -12.69 -10.91 -24.69
CA TYR A 497 -12.35 -12.33 -24.75
C TYR A 497 -10.95 -12.61 -24.22
N ASP A 498 -10.85 -13.55 -23.29
CA ASP A 498 -9.61 -14.02 -22.69
C ASP A 498 -9.51 -15.56 -22.89
N PRO A 499 -8.73 -16.07 -23.86
CA PRO A 499 -8.77 -17.48 -24.24
C PRO A 499 -8.40 -18.46 -23.12
N GLN A 500 -7.60 -18.04 -22.14
CA GLN A 500 -7.17 -18.81 -20.95
C GLN A 500 -6.74 -20.26 -21.23
N ASN A 501 -6.27 -20.57 -22.45
CA ASN A 501 -6.06 -21.94 -22.90
C ASN A 501 -4.57 -22.22 -23.12
N VAL A 502 -4.03 -23.10 -22.28
CA VAL A 502 -2.60 -23.41 -22.19
C VAL A 502 -2.12 -24.29 -23.37
N SER A 503 -2.99 -25.07 -24.00
CA SER A 503 -2.59 -26.07 -25.01
C SER A 503 -2.97 -25.71 -26.45
N LYS A 504 -4.11 -25.04 -26.65
CA LYS A 504 -4.57 -24.62 -27.98
C LYS A 504 -5.56 -23.44 -27.89
N PRO A 505 -5.09 -22.20 -27.74
CA PRO A 505 -5.96 -21.03 -27.83
C PRO A 505 -6.62 -20.93 -29.22
N GLU A 506 -7.86 -20.47 -29.24
CA GLU A 506 -8.65 -20.29 -30.45
C GLU A 506 -9.03 -18.80 -30.61
N LEU A 507 -9.26 -18.35 -31.84
CA LEU A 507 -9.79 -17.00 -32.07
C LEU A 507 -11.26 -16.93 -31.64
N PHE A 508 -11.71 -15.77 -31.14
CA PHE A 508 -13.08 -15.58 -30.66
C PHE A 508 -14.15 -16.09 -31.65
N LYS A 509 -13.98 -15.77 -32.95
CA LYS A 509 -14.89 -16.12 -34.04
C LYS A 509 -14.82 -17.60 -34.47
N GLN A 510 -13.80 -18.34 -34.06
CA GLN A 510 -13.50 -19.70 -34.55
C GLN A 510 -14.57 -20.72 -34.14
N ASN A 511 -15.18 -20.56 -32.96
CA ASN A 511 -16.31 -21.37 -32.51
C ASN A 511 -17.69 -20.82 -32.92
N GLY A 512 -17.72 -19.84 -33.84
CA GLY A 512 -18.96 -19.19 -34.29
C GLY A 512 -19.45 -18.02 -33.43
N SER A 513 -18.67 -17.53 -32.46
CA SER A 513 -19.05 -16.33 -31.69
C SER A 513 -18.92 -15.04 -32.52
N THR A 514 -19.83 -14.09 -32.29
CA THR A 514 -19.93 -12.81 -32.99
C THR A 514 -19.91 -11.63 -32.02
N ALA A 515 -19.25 -10.55 -32.41
CA ALA A 515 -19.20 -9.30 -31.66
C ALA A 515 -19.03 -8.12 -32.63
N LYS A 516 -19.79 -7.03 -32.45
CA LYS A 516 -19.58 -5.79 -33.24
C LYS A 516 -18.28 -5.11 -32.84
N ASN A 517 -18.03 -5.03 -31.52
CA ASN A 517 -16.84 -4.47 -30.92
C ASN A 517 -16.18 -5.55 -30.06
N LEU A 518 -14.89 -5.82 -30.31
CA LEU A 518 -14.16 -6.92 -29.67
C LEU A 518 -12.82 -6.45 -29.14
N ALA A 519 -12.59 -6.67 -27.85
CA ALA A 519 -11.28 -6.60 -27.21
C ALA A 519 -10.76 -8.02 -26.95
N LEU A 520 -9.52 -8.28 -27.34
CA LEU A 520 -8.87 -9.58 -27.18
C LEU A 520 -7.75 -9.47 -26.14
N ILE A 521 -7.82 -10.28 -25.08
CA ILE A 521 -6.83 -10.32 -24.00
C ILE A 521 -6.10 -11.65 -24.06
N LEU A 522 -4.81 -11.61 -24.37
CA LEU A 522 -3.94 -12.78 -24.57
C LEU A 522 -2.81 -12.78 -23.54
N ASN A 523 -2.14 -13.91 -23.37
CA ASN A 523 -0.78 -13.97 -22.87
C ASN A 523 0.25 -14.11 -24.01
N ARG A 524 1.56 -13.98 -23.73
CA ARG A 524 2.61 -14.08 -24.78
C ARG A 524 2.58 -15.37 -25.61
N TYR A 525 2.28 -16.51 -24.98
CA TYR A 525 2.13 -17.79 -25.71
C TYR A 525 0.91 -17.74 -26.62
N GLU A 526 -0.24 -17.28 -26.10
CA GLU A 526 -1.47 -17.14 -26.90
C GLU A 526 -1.31 -16.16 -28.06
N ALA A 527 -0.65 -15.02 -27.87
CA ALA A 527 -0.34 -14.07 -28.94
C ALA A 527 0.59 -14.68 -30.00
N THR A 528 1.61 -15.45 -29.58
CA THR A 528 2.52 -16.14 -30.49
C THR A 528 1.78 -17.21 -31.31
N THR A 529 0.91 -18.00 -30.67
CA THR A 529 0.14 -19.06 -31.33
C THR A 529 -0.94 -18.50 -32.26
N LEU A 530 -1.71 -17.51 -31.81
CA LEU A 530 -2.82 -16.94 -32.58
C LEU A 530 -2.35 -16.03 -33.72
N SER A 531 -1.20 -15.37 -33.59
CA SER A 531 -0.62 -14.60 -34.70
C SER A 531 -0.02 -15.51 -35.79
N GLY A 532 0.32 -16.75 -35.47
CA GLY A 532 1.02 -17.66 -36.38
C GLY A 532 2.45 -17.23 -36.73
N GLN A 533 2.99 -16.19 -36.07
CA GLN A 533 4.24 -15.53 -36.45
C GLN A 533 5.27 -15.54 -35.29
N PRO A 534 5.86 -16.70 -34.95
CA PRO A 534 6.70 -16.85 -33.76
C PRO A 534 8.07 -16.16 -33.84
N LYS A 535 8.40 -15.52 -34.96
CA LYS A 535 9.63 -14.73 -35.15
C LYS A 535 9.43 -13.23 -34.90
N LEU A 536 8.18 -12.76 -34.84
CA LEU A 536 7.84 -11.37 -34.59
C LEU A 536 7.94 -11.05 -33.09
N SER A 537 8.31 -9.80 -32.77
CA SER A 537 8.19 -9.23 -31.42
C SER A 537 6.73 -9.23 -30.93
N VAL A 538 6.51 -9.05 -29.63
CA VAL A 538 5.14 -9.03 -29.07
C VAL A 538 4.34 -7.84 -29.62
N GLU A 539 5.03 -6.74 -29.93
CA GLU A 539 4.50 -5.54 -30.57
C GLU A 539 4.04 -5.83 -32.00
N GLU A 540 4.89 -6.46 -32.81
CA GLU A 540 4.56 -6.87 -34.17
C GLU A 540 3.48 -7.96 -34.20
N GLN A 541 3.43 -8.88 -33.22
CA GLN A 541 2.34 -9.85 -33.07
C GLN A 541 1.00 -9.17 -32.78
N ALA A 542 0.98 -8.13 -31.93
CA ALA A 542 -0.23 -7.36 -31.64
C ALA A 542 -0.72 -6.57 -32.86
N ILE A 543 0.21 -5.95 -33.59
CA ILE A 543 -0.08 -5.25 -34.84
C ILE A 543 -0.63 -6.25 -35.88
N HIS A 544 0.01 -7.41 -36.04
CA HIS A 544 -0.44 -8.42 -37.00
C HIS A 544 -1.87 -8.91 -36.70
N LEU A 545 -2.15 -9.29 -35.44
CA LEU A 545 -3.49 -9.71 -35.04
C LEU A 545 -4.56 -8.61 -35.23
N PHE A 546 -4.17 -7.34 -35.09
CA PHE A 546 -5.03 -6.18 -35.31
C PHE A 546 -5.29 -5.94 -36.81
N GLU A 547 -4.25 -5.98 -37.64
CA GLU A 547 -4.32 -5.83 -39.10
C GLU A 547 -5.14 -6.94 -39.77
N GLN A 548 -5.10 -8.17 -39.23
CA GLN A 548 -5.99 -9.28 -39.65
C GLN A 548 -7.46 -9.10 -39.22
N GLY A 549 -7.82 -7.98 -38.58
CA GLY A 549 -9.20 -7.68 -38.18
C GLY A 549 -9.76 -8.63 -37.12
N HIS A 550 -8.90 -9.27 -36.32
CA HIS A 550 -9.34 -10.22 -35.30
C HIS A 550 -9.99 -9.51 -34.10
N ALA A 551 -9.56 -8.30 -33.75
CA ALA A 551 -10.14 -7.47 -32.69
C ALA A 551 -9.84 -5.97 -32.91
N GLN A 552 -10.65 -5.07 -32.33
CA GLN A 552 -10.44 -3.62 -32.37
C GLN A 552 -9.44 -3.14 -31.31
N VAL A 553 -9.29 -3.91 -30.23
CA VAL A 553 -8.33 -3.68 -29.15
C VAL A 553 -7.64 -5.00 -28.84
N ILE A 554 -6.31 -4.99 -28.75
CA ILE A 554 -5.52 -6.19 -28.42
C ILE A 554 -4.65 -5.90 -27.22
N ILE A 555 -4.74 -6.78 -26.22
CA ILE A 555 -4.03 -6.70 -24.95
C ILE A 555 -3.20 -7.98 -24.80
N ILE A 556 -1.88 -7.89 -24.68
CA ILE A 556 -1.01 -9.08 -24.53
C ILE A 556 -0.27 -9.05 -23.19
N LYS A 557 -0.73 -9.84 -22.24
CA LYS A 557 -0.11 -10.12 -20.94
C LYS A 557 1.27 -10.78 -21.10
N GLN A 558 2.27 -10.19 -20.46
CA GLN A 558 3.66 -10.61 -20.41
C GLN A 558 4.15 -10.95 -18.97
N GLY A 559 3.26 -11.12 -17.99
CA GLY A 559 3.62 -11.50 -16.62
C GLY A 559 4.21 -10.32 -15.83
N PRO A 560 5.38 -10.43 -15.16
CA PRO A 560 6.07 -9.25 -14.58
C PRO A 560 6.54 -8.27 -15.66
N ALA A 561 6.77 -8.74 -16.90
CA ALA A 561 6.96 -7.90 -18.08
C ALA A 561 5.65 -7.25 -18.57
N GLY A 562 4.52 -7.79 -18.14
CA GLY A 562 3.32 -7.02 -17.98
C GLY A 562 2.24 -7.05 -19.06
N ALA A 563 2.03 -5.99 -19.86
CA ALA A 563 0.99 -5.99 -20.90
C ALA A 563 1.09 -4.87 -21.94
N LEU A 564 1.20 -5.27 -23.19
CA LEU A 564 1.06 -4.40 -24.35
C LEU A 564 -0.42 -4.15 -24.64
N VAL A 565 -0.78 -2.92 -25.06
CA VAL A 565 -2.12 -2.57 -25.54
C VAL A 565 -2.01 -1.91 -26.91
N GLN A 566 -2.68 -2.48 -27.90
CA GLN A 566 -2.79 -1.98 -29.28
C GLN A 566 -4.23 -1.52 -29.52
N GLU A 567 -4.40 -0.24 -29.89
CA GLU A 567 -5.69 0.42 -30.14
C GLU A 567 -5.63 1.27 -31.43
N MET A 568 -6.77 1.48 -32.09
CA MET A 568 -6.85 2.32 -33.29
C MET A 568 -6.61 3.80 -32.94
N ARG A 569 -5.52 4.40 -33.42
CA ARG A 569 -5.37 5.86 -33.41
C ARG A 569 -6.21 6.49 -34.51
N SER A 570 -7.15 7.35 -34.13
CA SER A 570 -7.90 8.20 -35.06
C SER A 570 -6.98 9.25 -35.69
N LEU A 571 -6.60 9.02 -36.95
CA LEU A 571 -5.89 9.98 -37.81
C LEU A 571 -6.84 11.12 -38.21
N LEU A 572 -6.90 12.17 -37.39
CA LEU A 572 -7.58 13.41 -37.74
C LEU A 572 -6.63 14.28 -38.57
N ILE A 573 -6.57 14.01 -39.88
CA ILE A 573 -5.84 14.83 -40.85
C ILE A 573 -6.60 16.15 -41.02
N LEU A 574 -6.20 17.17 -40.27
CA LEU A 574 -6.59 18.54 -40.55
C LEU A 574 -5.81 19.07 -41.75
N HIS A 575 -6.41 19.00 -42.93
CA HIS A 575 -5.95 19.78 -44.08
C HIS A 575 -6.14 21.28 -43.77
N THR A 576 -5.04 22.01 -43.65
CA THR A 576 -5.06 23.48 -43.73
C THR A 576 -5.10 23.89 -45.20
N SER A 577 -6.29 24.22 -45.68
CA SER A 577 -6.53 24.74 -47.04
C SER A 577 -6.93 26.21 -46.94
N GLY A 578 -6.16 27.12 -47.54
CA GLY A 578 -6.47 28.56 -47.65
C GLY A 578 -5.87 29.41 -46.55
#